data_AF-A0A0S8AUM1-F1
#
_entry.id   AF-A0A0S8AUM1-F1
#
_cell.length_a   1.000
_cell.length_b   1.000
_cell.length_c   1.000
_cell.angle_alpha   90.00
_cell.angle_beta   90.00
_cell.angle_gamma   90.00
#
_symmetry.space_group_name_H-M   'P 1'
#
loop_
_entity.id
_entity.type
_entity.pdbx_description
1 polymer ?
#
loop_
_entity_poly.entity_id
_entity_poly.type
_entity_poly.pdbx_seq_one_letter_code
_entity_poly.pdbx_strand_id
1 'polypeptide(L)'
;AEGVDQEWFDWERWVWFPHGDIVGHVRAHDPDFLFFSGDQVYEGGSPTRADFTEPYEDYLYKWYLWMWAFGELTAEIPAVTIPDDHDVFHGNVWGAGGRATPEGLTGADAQDAGGYRLPADWVNMVQRTQTSHLPAPYDPTPVEQEIGVYYTDILYGGVSFAVLEDRKFKSAPKGLLPRARVWNGWPLERSFDAKRDADVAGAELLGPRQLAFLEDWAADWRDGTWMKVVLSQTLFANVATLPDTALTGSVIPSLPILGPGEYAEGERAVSDMDSNGWPQTGRNRALRAMRKGFALHLAGDQHLGSTVRYGIDAWGDAGYALCVPSVANFWPRRWYPAVPGGNREPGAPRYTGDYEDGFGNKITVLAVSNPTRSGKEPARLHDRAPGYGIARFDRRTRSVTMAAWPRWADPAHDPPYAGWPVRVDQVDNYARGASGYLPTVRVIGLREPVIQVVDEAAGEIVYTLRLAGATFTPMVFASGPHTVRIGEPGTPRWRAFAHLRPGVSGSDTLEVSFE
;
A
#
# COMPACT_ATOMS: atom_id res chain seq x y z
N ALA A 1 -19.20 13.50 -0.62
CA ALA A 1 -20.49 13.87 -1.27
C ALA A 1 -21.03 15.09 -0.55
N GLU A 2 -22.12 15.69 -1.01
CA GLU A 2 -22.96 16.44 -0.05
C GLU A 2 -23.63 15.38 0.83
N GLY A 3 -23.45 15.43 2.14
CA GLY A 3 -24.03 14.42 3.03
C GLY A 3 -25.56 14.53 3.11
N VAL A 4 -26.22 13.48 3.61
CA VAL A 4 -27.68 13.43 3.82
C VAL A 4 -28.16 14.46 4.84
N ASP A 5 -27.24 15.04 5.60
CA ASP A 5 -27.42 16.10 6.58
C ASP A 5 -27.52 17.52 5.98
N GLN A 6 -27.57 17.67 4.65
CA GLN A 6 -27.83 18.95 3.98
C GLN A 6 -29.34 19.28 3.87
N GLU A 7 -29.67 20.57 3.74
CA GLU A 7 -31.05 21.08 3.63
C GLU A 7 -31.83 20.52 2.42
N TRP A 8 -31.14 20.17 1.32
CA TRP A 8 -31.72 19.49 0.17
C TRP A 8 -30.86 18.29 -0.22
N PHE A 9 -31.47 17.12 -0.35
CA PHE A 9 -30.77 15.88 -0.69
C PHE A 9 -31.62 14.99 -1.61
N ASP A 10 -31.03 14.56 -2.73
CA ASP A 10 -31.67 13.67 -3.69
C ASP A 10 -31.47 12.19 -3.28
N TRP A 11 -32.49 11.61 -2.66
CA TRP A 11 -32.47 10.23 -2.18
C TRP A 11 -32.33 9.18 -3.29
N GLU A 12 -32.70 9.49 -4.53
CA GLU A 12 -32.60 8.54 -5.65
C GLU A 12 -31.19 8.52 -6.25
N ARG A 13 -30.48 9.65 -6.22
CA ARG A 13 -29.21 9.80 -6.95
C ARG A 13 -27.99 9.96 -6.06
N TRP A 14 -28.17 10.40 -4.81
CA TRP A 14 -27.06 10.90 -3.98
C TRP A 14 -26.77 10.02 -2.75
N VAL A 15 -27.61 9.04 -2.39
CA VAL A 15 -27.23 7.99 -1.43
C VAL A 15 -26.52 6.85 -2.15
N TRP A 16 -25.23 6.65 -1.85
CA TRP A 16 -24.45 5.52 -2.40
C TRP A 16 -24.26 4.36 -1.41
N PHE A 17 -24.72 4.58 -0.17
CA PHE A 17 -24.86 3.63 0.93
C PHE A 17 -26.14 2.78 0.75
N PRO A 18 -26.19 1.49 1.18
CA PRO A 18 -25.20 0.73 1.95
C PRO A 18 -24.21 -0.10 1.10
N HIS A 19 -23.95 0.27 -0.16
CA HIS A 19 -22.99 -0.44 -1.02
C HIS A 19 -23.33 -1.92 -1.30
N GLY A 20 -24.62 -2.26 -1.35
CA GLY A 20 -25.08 -3.65 -1.53
C GLY A 20 -24.61 -4.32 -2.81
N ASP A 21 -24.34 -3.56 -3.88
CA ASP A 21 -23.72 -4.05 -5.11
C ASP A 21 -22.32 -4.60 -4.84
N ILE A 22 -21.45 -3.81 -4.19
CA ILE A 22 -20.08 -4.22 -3.86
C ILE A 22 -20.09 -5.42 -2.92
N VAL A 23 -20.95 -5.43 -1.91
CA VAL A 23 -21.09 -6.57 -0.97
C VAL A 23 -21.42 -7.85 -1.73
N GLY A 24 -22.39 -7.81 -2.64
CA GLY A 24 -22.77 -8.95 -3.47
C GLY A 24 -21.63 -9.41 -4.38
N HIS A 25 -20.95 -8.48 -5.06
CA HIS A 25 -19.88 -8.82 -6.00
C HIS A 25 -18.61 -9.33 -5.29
N VAL A 26 -18.23 -8.77 -4.14
CA VAL A 26 -17.14 -9.28 -3.32
C VAL A 26 -17.46 -10.68 -2.82
N ARG A 27 -18.67 -10.93 -2.31
CA ARG A 27 -19.11 -12.27 -1.90
C ARG A 27 -19.05 -13.27 -3.05
N ALA A 28 -19.41 -12.87 -4.27
CA ALA A 28 -19.38 -13.74 -5.44
C ALA A 28 -17.95 -14.19 -5.84
N HIS A 29 -16.90 -13.53 -5.35
CA HIS A 29 -15.52 -13.99 -5.51
C HIS A 29 -15.10 -15.10 -4.53
N ASP A 30 -15.93 -15.37 -3.51
CA ASP A 30 -15.65 -16.32 -2.42
C ASP A 30 -14.29 -16.06 -1.73
N PRO A 31 -14.07 -14.85 -1.15
CA PRO A 31 -12.78 -14.51 -0.57
C PRO A 31 -12.57 -15.16 0.80
N ASP A 32 -11.37 -15.67 1.05
CA ASP A 32 -10.99 -16.26 2.34
C ASP A 32 -10.66 -15.23 3.43
N PHE A 33 -10.36 -13.98 3.02
CA PHE A 33 -9.84 -12.93 3.88
C PHE A 33 -10.17 -11.54 3.30
N LEU A 34 -10.57 -10.60 4.17
CA LEU A 34 -10.90 -9.23 3.79
C LEU A 34 -9.87 -8.24 4.37
N PHE A 35 -9.57 -7.20 3.59
CA PHE A 35 -8.74 -6.08 4.03
C PHE A 35 -9.42 -4.75 3.69
N PHE A 36 -9.66 -3.94 4.72
CA PHE A 36 -10.10 -2.56 4.64
C PHE A 36 -8.91 -1.67 5.02
N SER A 37 -8.39 -0.94 4.04
CA SER A 37 -7.08 -0.29 4.14
C SER A 37 -7.09 1.08 4.82
N GLY A 38 -8.24 1.62 5.20
CA GLY A 38 -8.37 3.02 5.60
C GLY A 38 -9.72 3.58 5.22
N ASP A 39 -10.02 4.79 5.68
CA ASP A 39 -11.21 5.57 5.33
C ASP A 39 -12.52 4.80 5.50
N GLN A 40 -12.64 4.03 6.58
CA GLN A 40 -13.91 3.35 6.88
C GLN A 40 -15.01 4.36 7.19
N VAL A 41 -14.65 5.49 7.81
CA VAL A 41 -15.52 6.65 8.01
C VAL A 41 -14.93 7.88 7.35
N TYR A 42 -15.80 8.81 6.92
CA TYR A 42 -15.40 10.01 6.18
C TYR A 42 -16.01 11.27 6.81
N GLU A 43 -15.18 12.12 7.40
CA GLU A 43 -15.57 13.36 8.10
C GLU A 43 -16.08 14.44 7.13
N GLY A 44 -15.55 14.44 5.90
CA GLY A 44 -15.94 15.34 4.81
C GLY A 44 -17.33 15.05 4.20
N GLY A 45 -17.98 13.95 4.60
CA GLY A 45 -19.33 13.60 4.21
C GLY A 45 -19.44 12.32 3.38
N SER A 46 -19.86 11.23 4.03
CA SER A 46 -20.50 10.04 3.44
C SER A 46 -20.92 9.07 4.57
N PRO A 47 -22.20 8.99 4.96
CA PRO A 47 -23.33 9.77 4.49
C PRO A 47 -23.49 11.13 5.20
N THR A 48 -22.85 11.38 6.35
CA THR A 48 -22.99 12.67 7.09
C THR A 48 -21.66 13.37 7.27
N ARG A 49 -21.65 14.71 7.36
CA ARG A 49 -20.48 15.46 7.83
C ARG A 49 -20.15 15.10 9.28
N ALA A 50 -18.90 15.31 9.71
CA ALA A 50 -18.54 15.14 11.11
C ALA A 50 -19.15 16.24 11.99
N ASP A 51 -19.74 15.82 13.10
CA ASP A 51 -20.09 16.70 14.21
C ASP A 51 -18.90 16.80 15.18
N PHE A 52 -18.15 17.90 15.09
CA PHE A 52 -17.02 18.15 15.99
C PHE A 52 -17.44 18.60 17.40
N THR A 53 -18.74 18.83 17.65
CA THR A 53 -19.26 19.16 18.99
C THR A 53 -19.48 17.91 19.83
N GLU A 54 -19.89 16.80 19.20
CA GLU A 54 -20.09 15.49 19.82
C GLU A 54 -19.29 14.41 19.05
N PRO A 55 -17.94 14.50 18.99
CA PRO A 55 -17.13 13.68 18.08
C PRO A 55 -17.11 12.19 18.46
N TYR A 56 -17.43 11.83 19.70
CA TYR A 56 -17.50 10.43 20.15
C TYR A 56 -18.76 9.76 19.59
N GLU A 57 -19.91 10.41 19.74
CA GLU A 57 -21.21 9.97 19.24
C GLU A 57 -21.26 9.98 17.73
N ASP A 58 -20.67 10.99 17.07
CA ASP A 58 -20.59 11.05 15.60
C ASP A 58 -19.76 9.90 15.03
N TYR A 59 -18.61 9.61 15.64
CA TYR A 59 -17.80 8.45 15.26
C TYR A 59 -18.58 7.15 15.44
N LEU A 60 -19.23 6.96 16.59
CA LEU A 60 -20.03 5.77 16.86
C LEU A 60 -21.14 5.59 15.82
N TYR A 61 -21.84 6.66 15.46
CA TYR A 61 -22.86 6.65 14.43
C TYR A 61 -22.28 6.22 13.06
N LYS A 62 -21.16 6.81 12.65
CA LYS A 62 -20.49 6.47 11.39
C LYS A 62 -19.98 5.03 11.38
N TRP A 63 -19.47 4.53 12.51
CA TRP A 63 -19.04 3.15 12.65
C TRP A 63 -20.20 2.16 12.54
N TYR A 64 -21.37 2.47 13.10
CA TYR A 64 -22.57 1.65 12.89
C TYR A 64 -23.02 1.59 11.43
N LEU A 65 -22.84 2.67 10.66
CA LEU A 65 -23.11 2.64 9.23
C LEU A 65 -22.14 1.72 8.51
N TRP A 66 -20.85 1.76 8.85
CA TRP A 66 -19.88 0.81 8.31
C TRP A 66 -20.26 -0.64 8.62
N MET A 67 -20.64 -0.92 9.88
CA MET A 67 -21.12 -2.24 10.30
C MET A 67 -22.38 -2.68 9.52
N TRP A 68 -23.31 -1.77 9.24
CA TRP A 68 -24.47 -2.06 8.42
C TRP A 68 -24.07 -2.37 6.98
N ALA A 69 -23.20 -1.56 6.37
CA ALA A 69 -22.78 -1.76 4.99
C ALA A 69 -22.04 -3.10 4.79
N PHE A 70 -21.10 -3.46 5.66
CA PHE A 70 -20.20 -4.59 5.44
C PHE A 70 -20.40 -5.76 6.42
N GLY A 71 -21.39 -5.68 7.31
CA GLY A 71 -21.68 -6.70 8.32
C GLY A 71 -21.91 -8.08 7.73
N GLU A 72 -22.58 -8.16 6.57
CA GLU A 72 -22.80 -9.43 5.87
C GLU A 72 -21.52 -10.13 5.40
N LEU A 73 -20.46 -9.38 5.10
CA LEU A 73 -19.16 -9.95 4.75
C LEU A 73 -18.36 -10.28 6.00
N THR A 74 -18.24 -9.31 6.90
CA THR A 74 -17.37 -9.38 8.08
C THR A 74 -17.89 -10.32 9.17
N ALA A 75 -19.17 -10.70 9.14
CA ALA A 75 -19.73 -11.73 10.01
C ALA A 75 -19.25 -13.16 9.66
N GLU A 76 -18.87 -13.40 8.40
CA GLU A 76 -18.57 -14.76 7.89
C GLU A 76 -17.11 -14.91 7.44
N ILE A 77 -16.43 -13.81 7.11
CA ILE A 77 -15.10 -13.81 6.52
C ILE A 77 -14.14 -13.05 7.44
N PRO A 78 -13.00 -13.66 7.84
CA PRO A 78 -11.98 -12.96 8.61
C PRO A 78 -11.57 -11.65 7.93
N ALA A 79 -11.65 -10.55 8.68
CA ALA A 79 -11.44 -9.21 8.17
C ALA A 79 -10.37 -8.49 8.97
N VAL A 80 -9.54 -7.74 8.26
CA VAL A 80 -8.64 -6.75 8.84
C VAL A 80 -9.10 -5.36 8.43
N THR A 81 -9.31 -4.51 9.42
CA THR A 81 -9.50 -3.06 9.27
C THR A 81 -8.31 -2.35 9.90
N ILE A 82 -7.90 -1.22 9.30
CA ILE A 82 -6.93 -0.28 9.87
C ILE A 82 -7.40 1.16 9.61
N PRO A 83 -7.16 2.10 10.53
CA PRO A 83 -7.47 3.51 10.32
C PRO A 83 -6.52 4.16 9.33
N ASP A 84 -7.08 5.10 8.57
CA ASP A 84 -6.34 6.14 7.84
C ASP A 84 -6.72 7.54 8.38
N ASP A 85 -6.43 8.60 7.62
CA ASP A 85 -6.65 9.99 8.01
C ASP A 85 -8.12 10.33 8.25
N HIS A 86 -9.02 9.95 7.36
CA HIS A 86 -10.43 10.29 7.49
C HIS A 86 -11.08 9.60 8.70
N ASP A 87 -10.56 8.43 9.12
CA ASP A 87 -11.03 7.71 10.31
C ASP A 87 -10.78 8.48 11.62
N VAL A 88 -9.68 9.25 11.65
CA VAL A 88 -9.33 10.11 12.79
C VAL A 88 -9.78 11.56 12.59
N PHE A 89 -10.72 11.78 11.67
CA PHE A 89 -11.22 13.08 11.25
C PHE A 89 -10.08 14.01 10.87
N HIS A 90 -9.27 13.60 9.89
CA HIS A 90 -8.31 14.39 9.16
C HIS A 90 -8.61 14.31 7.66
N GLY A 91 -8.38 15.41 6.92
CA GLY A 91 -8.36 15.33 5.45
C GLY A 91 -7.05 14.73 4.96
N ASN A 92 -5.97 14.99 5.69
CA ASN A 92 -4.64 14.43 5.59
C ASN A 92 -4.06 14.33 7.02
N VAL A 93 -3.54 13.17 7.41
CA VAL A 93 -2.92 12.99 8.73
C VAL A 93 -1.41 12.77 8.61
N TRP A 94 -0.65 13.64 9.28
CA TRP A 94 0.77 13.43 9.55
C TRP A 94 0.89 13.07 11.02
N GLY A 95 0.86 11.77 11.34
CA GLY A 95 0.82 11.33 12.73
C GLY A 95 2.00 11.86 13.55
N ALA A 96 3.14 12.12 12.91
CA ALA A 96 4.30 12.82 13.46
C ALA A 96 4.69 12.32 14.86
N GLY A 97 4.65 11.00 15.06
CA GLY A 97 4.99 10.37 16.34
C GLY A 97 3.93 10.54 17.43
N GLY A 98 2.67 10.78 17.07
CA GLY A 98 1.55 10.87 18.03
C GLY A 98 1.36 12.23 18.68
N ARG A 99 2.11 13.25 18.29
CA ARG A 99 2.01 14.58 18.92
C ARG A 99 0.62 15.20 18.78
N ALA A 100 0.32 16.18 19.61
CA ALA A 100 -0.89 16.98 19.44
C ALA A 100 -0.68 18.01 18.32
N THR A 101 -1.72 18.25 17.53
CA THR A 101 -1.73 19.44 16.66
C THR A 101 -1.71 20.70 17.54
N PRO A 102 -0.92 21.73 17.21
CA PRO A 102 -0.89 22.98 17.98
C PRO A 102 -2.27 23.64 18.12
N GLU A 103 -2.56 24.15 19.31
CA GLU A 103 -3.82 24.82 19.61
C GLU A 103 -4.06 26.06 18.74
N GLY A 104 -5.33 26.38 18.48
CA GLY A 104 -5.75 27.56 17.73
C GLY A 104 -5.61 27.46 16.21
N LEU A 105 -5.09 26.35 15.68
CA LEU A 105 -5.06 26.08 14.24
C LEU A 105 -6.36 25.41 13.77
N THR A 106 -6.75 25.67 12.52
CA THR A 106 -7.92 25.04 11.89
C THR A 106 -7.61 24.64 10.44
N GLY A 107 -8.49 23.86 9.82
CA GLY A 107 -8.39 23.51 8.40
C GLY A 107 -7.05 22.88 8.01
N ALA A 108 -6.48 23.31 6.87
CA ALA A 108 -5.19 22.80 6.38
C ALA A 108 -4.00 23.25 7.26
N ASP A 109 -4.10 24.40 7.94
CA ASP A 109 -3.03 24.85 8.84
C ASP A 109 -2.85 23.90 10.04
N ALA A 110 -3.97 23.42 10.60
CA ALA A 110 -3.96 22.39 11.64
C ALA A 110 -3.39 21.06 11.13
N GLN A 111 -3.84 20.62 9.96
CA GLN A 111 -3.38 19.36 9.37
C GLN A 111 -1.88 19.38 9.11
N ASP A 112 -1.38 20.38 8.37
CA ASP A 112 0.03 20.48 8.00
C ASP A 112 0.98 20.75 9.18
N ALA A 113 0.46 21.20 10.33
CA ALA A 113 1.25 21.29 11.54
C ALA A 113 1.61 19.89 12.10
N GLY A 114 0.94 18.83 11.64
CA GLY A 114 1.12 17.45 12.08
C GLY A 114 0.54 17.15 13.44
N GLY A 115 0.57 15.87 13.80
CA GLY A 115 -0.10 15.36 14.99
C GLY A 115 -1.60 15.16 14.78
N TYR A 116 -2.25 14.79 15.88
CA TYR A 116 -3.70 14.56 15.93
C TYR A 116 -4.45 15.82 16.41
N ARG A 117 -5.53 16.16 15.72
CA ARG A 117 -6.41 17.30 16.06
C ARG A 117 -7.30 17.03 17.26
N LEU A 118 -7.79 15.80 17.39
CA LEU A 118 -8.64 15.38 18.49
C LEU A 118 -7.80 14.77 19.63
N PRO A 119 -8.32 14.81 20.87
CA PRO A 119 -7.63 14.26 22.04
C PRO A 119 -7.21 12.79 21.89
N ALA A 120 -6.12 12.41 22.57
CA ALA A 120 -5.53 11.07 22.46
C ALA A 120 -6.46 9.93 22.90
N ASP A 121 -7.36 10.17 23.86
CA ASP A 121 -8.37 9.19 24.28
C ASP A 121 -9.40 8.92 23.18
N TRP A 122 -9.80 9.95 22.43
CA TRP A 122 -10.63 9.80 21.22
C TRP A 122 -9.88 9.04 20.12
N VAL A 123 -8.62 9.40 19.82
CA VAL A 123 -7.80 8.68 18.83
C VAL A 123 -7.66 7.21 19.22
N ASN A 124 -7.38 6.92 20.49
CA ASN A 124 -7.31 5.57 21.01
C ASN A 124 -8.66 4.83 20.94
N MET A 125 -9.80 5.51 21.07
CA MET A 125 -11.11 4.91 20.83
C MET A 125 -11.28 4.46 19.38
N VAL A 126 -10.95 5.32 18.41
CA VAL A 126 -11.00 4.97 16.98
C VAL A 126 -10.12 3.74 16.71
N GLN A 127 -8.87 3.77 17.18
CA GLN A 127 -7.95 2.64 17.00
C GLN A 127 -8.51 1.35 17.61
N ARG A 128 -8.93 1.36 18.89
CA ARG A 128 -9.50 0.16 19.51
C ARG A 128 -10.70 -0.40 18.73
N THR A 129 -11.55 0.49 18.23
CA THR A 129 -12.74 0.10 17.47
C THR A 129 -12.37 -0.59 16.15
N GLN A 130 -11.33 -0.10 15.47
CA GLN A 130 -10.93 -0.61 14.16
C GLN A 130 -9.82 -1.67 14.21
N THR A 131 -9.12 -1.88 15.32
CA THR A 131 -7.93 -2.77 15.33
C THR A 131 -7.89 -3.76 16.50
N SER A 132 -8.92 -3.83 17.35
CA SER A 132 -8.92 -4.74 18.52
C SER A 132 -8.89 -6.24 18.19
N HIS A 133 -9.20 -6.62 16.95
CA HIS A 133 -9.10 -8.00 16.45
C HIS A 133 -7.69 -8.37 15.98
N LEU A 134 -6.77 -7.39 15.86
CA LEU A 134 -5.38 -7.66 15.48
C LEU A 134 -4.62 -8.36 16.61
N PRO A 135 -3.60 -9.16 16.28
CA PRO A 135 -2.63 -9.62 17.27
C PRO A 135 -1.97 -8.45 18.02
N ALA A 136 -1.33 -8.78 19.15
CA ALA A 136 -0.60 -7.78 19.92
C ALA A 136 0.48 -7.11 19.05
N PRO A 137 0.69 -5.78 19.18
CA PRO A 137 1.69 -5.06 18.38
C PRO A 137 3.09 -5.64 18.59
N TYR A 138 3.91 -5.61 17.53
CA TYR A 138 5.29 -6.11 17.58
C TYR A 138 6.11 -5.43 18.70
N ASP A 139 5.94 -4.12 18.85
CA ASP A 139 6.42 -3.37 20.01
C ASP A 139 5.28 -2.45 20.49
N PRO A 140 4.64 -2.77 21.63
CA PRO A 140 3.42 -2.10 22.10
C PRO A 140 3.67 -0.76 22.78
N THR A 141 4.91 -0.24 22.77
CA THR A 141 5.23 1.05 23.39
C THR A 141 4.38 2.16 22.73
N PRO A 142 3.60 2.94 23.49
CA PRO A 142 2.81 4.01 22.91
C PRO A 142 3.71 5.09 22.29
N VAL A 143 3.14 5.88 21.40
CA VAL A 143 3.76 7.10 20.89
C VAL A 143 3.41 8.29 21.80
N GLU A 144 3.70 9.52 21.39
CA GLU A 144 3.36 10.70 22.20
C GLU A 144 1.85 10.74 22.54
N GLN A 145 1.53 11.43 23.63
CA GLN A 145 0.18 11.50 24.21
C GLN A 145 -0.42 10.15 24.65
N GLU A 146 0.42 9.13 24.87
CA GLU A 146 -0.02 7.77 25.22
C GLU A 146 -0.97 7.15 24.15
N ILE A 147 -0.79 7.56 22.89
CA ILE A 147 -1.52 6.97 21.76
C ILE A 147 -0.93 5.59 21.49
N GLY A 148 -1.78 4.56 21.50
CA GLY A 148 -1.38 3.19 21.22
C GLY A 148 -0.94 2.99 19.77
N VAL A 149 -0.27 1.86 19.53
CA VAL A 149 0.17 1.36 18.22
C VAL A 149 -0.48 0.00 17.97
N TYR A 150 -0.60 -0.39 16.71
CA TYR A 150 -1.21 -1.65 16.25
C TYR A 150 -0.41 -2.38 15.16
N TYR A 151 0.74 -1.87 14.71
CA TYR A 151 1.56 -2.58 13.71
C TYR A 151 2.00 -3.97 14.22
N THR A 152 1.72 -5.00 13.42
CA THR A 152 1.89 -6.41 13.77
C THR A 152 1.90 -7.26 12.51
N ASP A 153 2.13 -8.57 12.62
CA ASP A 153 1.82 -9.52 11.57
C ASP A 153 0.63 -10.44 11.90
N ILE A 154 0.02 -11.01 10.86
CA ILE A 154 -1.05 -12.01 10.93
C ILE A 154 -0.64 -13.19 10.05
N LEU A 155 -0.74 -14.41 10.57
CA LEU A 155 -0.56 -15.63 9.79
C LEU A 155 -1.91 -16.30 9.55
N TYR A 156 -2.38 -16.29 8.30
CA TYR A 156 -3.66 -16.88 7.92
C TYR A 156 -3.52 -17.70 6.62
N GLY A 157 -3.96 -18.97 6.63
CA GLY A 157 -3.80 -19.88 5.48
C GLY A 157 -2.33 -20.13 5.07
N GLY A 158 -1.37 -19.82 5.95
CA GLY A 158 0.07 -19.82 5.66
C GLY A 158 0.56 -18.60 4.87
N VAL A 159 -0.27 -17.58 4.65
CA VAL A 159 0.15 -16.26 4.17
C VAL A 159 0.40 -15.38 5.40
N SER A 160 1.59 -14.78 5.47
CA SER A 160 1.94 -13.84 6.54
C SER A 160 1.72 -12.42 6.04
N PHE A 161 0.86 -11.67 6.73
CA PHE A 161 0.49 -10.29 6.42
C PHE A 161 1.13 -9.35 7.43
N ALA A 162 2.04 -8.47 7.01
CA ALA A 162 2.49 -7.36 7.85
C ALA A 162 1.48 -6.22 7.77
N VAL A 163 0.94 -5.81 8.91
CA VAL A 163 0.01 -4.68 9.06
C VAL A 163 0.81 -3.46 9.51
N LEU A 164 0.74 -2.38 8.73
CA LEU A 164 1.48 -1.14 8.98
C LEU A 164 0.61 0.01 9.48
N GLU A 165 1.29 0.95 10.12
CA GLU A 165 0.80 2.26 10.53
C GLU A 165 1.55 3.34 9.76
N ASP A 166 1.34 3.41 8.45
CA ASP A 166 2.17 4.25 7.59
C ASP A 166 1.93 5.76 7.78
N ARG A 167 0.82 6.12 8.44
CA ARG A 167 0.48 7.49 8.84
C ARG A 167 1.02 7.90 10.20
N LYS A 168 1.11 6.97 11.16
CA LYS A 168 1.36 7.24 12.58
C LYS A 168 2.68 7.98 12.83
N PHE A 169 3.72 7.56 12.12
CA PHE A 169 5.08 8.09 12.28
C PHE A 169 5.45 9.10 11.18
N LYS A 170 4.60 9.22 10.16
CA LYS A 170 4.89 10.07 9.00
C LYS A 170 5.07 11.51 9.43
N SER A 171 6.17 12.10 8.98
CA SER A 171 6.51 13.49 9.28
C SER A 171 5.55 14.46 8.61
N ALA A 172 5.31 15.61 9.25
CA ALA A 172 4.57 16.70 8.64
C ALA A 172 5.49 17.52 7.71
N PRO A 173 5.17 17.67 6.41
CA PRO A 173 6.08 18.27 5.45
C PRO A 173 6.29 19.78 5.63
N LYS A 174 5.29 20.53 6.10
CA LYS A 174 5.33 22.01 6.16
C LYS A 174 6.49 22.58 6.97
N GLY A 175 6.79 21.99 8.12
CA GLY A 175 7.92 22.40 8.97
C GLY A 175 9.28 22.02 8.39
N LEU A 176 9.35 20.93 7.63
CA LEU A 176 10.59 20.40 7.06
C LEU A 176 10.93 21.01 5.70
N LEU A 177 9.93 21.54 4.98
CA LEU A 177 10.05 22.07 3.62
C LEU A 177 9.55 23.52 3.53
N PRO A 178 10.13 24.47 4.26
CA PRO A 178 9.62 25.86 4.30
C PRO A 178 9.63 26.53 2.92
N ARG A 179 10.59 26.19 2.04
CA ARG A 179 10.66 26.71 0.67
C ARG A 179 9.51 26.24 -0.22
N ALA A 180 8.93 25.07 0.05
CA ALA A 180 7.84 24.52 -0.74
C ALA A 180 6.51 25.27 -0.48
N ARG A 181 6.42 26.00 0.64
CA ARG A 181 5.18 26.65 1.11
C ARG A 181 4.02 25.66 1.11
N VAL A 182 4.23 24.50 1.73
CA VAL A 182 3.29 23.38 1.71
C VAL A 182 1.91 23.81 2.23
N TRP A 183 0.88 23.40 1.50
CA TRP A 183 -0.52 23.55 1.87
C TRP A 183 -1.28 22.25 1.59
N ASN A 184 -1.79 21.63 2.66
CA ASN A 184 -2.49 20.35 2.65
C ASN A 184 -1.69 19.23 1.96
N GLY A 185 -0.39 19.15 2.25
CA GLY A 185 0.53 18.21 1.58
C GLY A 185 1.04 18.62 0.18
N TRP A 186 0.55 19.72 -0.40
CA TRP A 186 0.95 20.18 -1.73
C TRP A 186 1.99 21.30 -1.70
N PRO A 187 3.11 21.22 -2.44
CA PRO A 187 4.01 22.35 -2.62
C PRO A 187 3.34 23.45 -3.48
N LEU A 188 3.25 24.68 -2.94
CA LEU A 188 2.66 25.82 -3.66
C LEU A 188 3.70 26.63 -4.45
N GLU A 189 4.96 26.53 -4.07
CA GLU A 189 6.04 27.28 -4.72
C GLU A 189 6.39 26.65 -6.08
N ARG A 190 6.09 27.32 -7.19
CA ARG A 190 6.30 26.79 -8.55
C ARG A 190 7.77 26.51 -8.87
N SER A 191 8.69 27.22 -8.20
CA SER A 191 10.13 27.00 -8.34
C SER A 191 10.67 25.83 -7.50
N PHE A 192 9.84 25.24 -6.63
CA PHE A 192 10.22 24.09 -5.82
C PHE A 192 10.19 22.81 -6.66
N ASP A 193 11.34 22.13 -6.73
CA ASP A 193 11.47 20.85 -7.41
C ASP A 193 11.43 19.72 -6.37
N ALA A 194 10.28 19.06 -6.23
CA ALA A 194 10.12 18.00 -5.25
C ALA A 194 11.03 16.78 -5.50
N LYS A 195 11.49 16.56 -6.74
CA LYS A 195 12.44 15.48 -7.06
C LYS A 195 13.80 15.72 -6.40
N ARG A 196 14.22 16.97 -6.36
CA ARG A 196 15.53 17.38 -5.82
C ARG A 196 15.46 17.84 -4.37
N ASP A 197 14.38 18.53 -4.00
CA ASP A 197 14.34 19.37 -2.81
C ASP A 197 13.43 18.82 -1.70
N ALA A 198 12.61 17.79 -1.95
CA ALA A 198 11.68 17.26 -0.95
C ALA A 198 12.28 16.19 -0.04
N ASP A 199 13.31 15.46 -0.47
CA ASP A 199 13.97 14.46 0.38
C ASP A 199 14.94 15.16 1.32
N VAL A 200 14.55 15.26 2.60
CA VAL A 200 15.30 16.01 3.62
C VAL A 200 15.66 15.13 4.80
N ALA A 201 16.84 15.39 5.38
CA ALA A 201 17.29 14.67 6.55
C ALA A 201 16.31 14.83 7.72
N GLY A 202 16.03 13.74 8.42
CA GLY A 202 15.11 13.72 9.56
C GLY A 202 13.63 13.57 9.20
N ALA A 203 13.26 13.58 7.90
CA ALA A 203 11.91 13.20 7.51
C ALA A 203 11.72 11.68 7.66
N GLU A 204 10.63 11.29 8.31
CA GLU A 204 10.26 9.90 8.57
C GLU A 204 8.99 9.52 7.84
N LEU A 205 8.96 8.26 7.35
CA LEU A 205 7.74 7.60 6.87
C LEU A 205 7.20 6.66 7.96
N LEU A 206 7.80 5.47 8.10
CA LEU A 206 7.37 4.45 9.07
C LEU A 206 7.99 4.61 10.47
N GLY A 207 9.07 5.40 10.58
CA GLY A 207 9.91 5.47 11.78
C GLY A 207 10.76 4.21 12.01
N PRO A 208 11.75 4.27 12.93
CA PRO A 208 12.69 3.17 13.15
C PRO A 208 12.05 1.89 13.69
N ARG A 209 10.99 1.99 14.50
CA ARG A 209 10.32 0.85 15.15
C ARG A 209 9.61 -0.06 14.14
N GLN A 210 8.83 0.52 13.22
CA GLN A 210 8.18 -0.25 12.16
C GLN A 210 9.18 -0.77 11.12
N LEU A 211 10.28 -0.04 10.86
CA LEU A 211 11.34 -0.54 9.99
C LEU A 211 12.02 -1.78 10.60
N ALA A 212 12.27 -1.79 11.92
CA ALA A 212 12.79 -2.96 12.62
C ALA A 212 11.80 -4.14 12.55
N PHE A 213 10.51 -3.88 12.79
CA PHE A 213 9.46 -4.88 12.59
C PHE A 213 9.48 -5.48 11.18
N LEU A 214 9.52 -4.63 10.13
CA LEU A 214 9.53 -5.11 8.75
C LEU A 214 10.77 -5.94 8.41
N GLU A 215 11.94 -5.58 8.94
CA GLU A 215 13.18 -6.33 8.76
C GLU A 215 13.11 -7.72 9.40
N ASP A 216 12.63 -7.80 10.65
CA ASP A 216 12.43 -9.06 11.36
C ASP A 216 11.36 -9.93 10.68
N TRP A 217 10.21 -9.33 10.36
CA TRP A 217 9.12 -9.98 9.66
C TRP A 217 9.54 -10.52 8.30
N ALA A 218 10.33 -9.77 7.52
CA ALA A 218 10.81 -10.22 6.21
C ALA A 218 11.71 -11.46 6.31
N ALA A 219 12.47 -11.57 7.41
CA ALA A 219 13.32 -12.72 7.69
C ALA A 219 12.57 -13.92 8.30
N ASP A 220 11.40 -13.69 8.92
CA ASP A 220 10.64 -14.73 9.59
C ASP A 220 9.71 -15.51 8.64
N TRP A 221 10.05 -16.77 8.40
CA TRP A 221 9.27 -17.69 7.56
C TRP A 221 8.82 -18.94 8.34
N ARG A 222 8.73 -18.86 9.66
CA ARG A 222 8.26 -19.94 10.53
C ARG A 222 6.79 -20.30 10.27
N ASP A 223 6.34 -21.34 10.96
CA ASP A 223 4.94 -21.73 11.08
C ASP A 223 4.24 -22.01 9.74
N GLY A 224 5.01 -22.50 8.76
CA GLY A 224 4.49 -22.86 7.44
C GLY A 224 4.17 -21.67 6.53
N THR A 225 4.69 -20.48 6.85
CA THR A 225 4.58 -19.28 6.01
C THR A 225 5.11 -19.56 4.60
N TRP A 226 4.26 -19.40 3.58
CA TRP A 226 4.62 -19.67 2.18
C TRP A 226 4.48 -18.46 1.26
N MET A 227 3.87 -17.38 1.73
CA MET A 227 3.73 -16.10 1.03
C MET A 227 3.76 -14.96 2.04
N LYS A 228 4.25 -13.79 1.61
CA LYS A 228 4.29 -12.56 2.40
C LYS A 228 3.57 -11.43 1.69
N VAL A 229 2.78 -10.69 2.46
CA VAL A 229 1.99 -9.55 1.98
C VAL A 229 2.13 -8.41 3.00
N VAL A 230 2.26 -7.19 2.53
CA VAL A 230 2.20 -5.98 3.34
C VAL A 230 0.83 -5.34 3.14
N LEU A 231 0.22 -4.91 4.24
CA LEU A 231 -1.04 -4.19 4.31
C LEU A 231 -0.74 -2.79 4.87
N SER A 232 -1.04 -1.75 4.12
CA SER A 232 -0.88 -0.36 4.58
C SER A 232 -2.01 0.53 4.08
N GLN A 233 -2.04 1.76 4.57
CA GLN A 233 -3.04 2.73 4.19
C GLN A 233 -2.83 3.20 2.75
N THR A 234 -1.60 3.57 2.38
CA THR A 234 -1.34 4.20 1.09
C THR A 234 -0.14 3.64 0.32
N LEU A 235 -0.22 3.77 -1.00
CA LEU A 235 0.79 3.30 -1.94
C LEU A 235 2.14 4.02 -1.72
N PHE A 236 3.25 3.27 -1.76
CA PHE A 236 4.62 3.82 -1.62
C PHE A 236 5.15 4.47 -2.91
N ALA A 237 4.29 5.27 -3.55
CA ALA A 237 4.52 6.09 -4.74
C ALA A 237 3.36 7.07 -4.90
N ASN A 238 3.55 8.13 -5.70
CA ASN A 238 2.43 9.00 -6.10
C ASN A 238 2.01 8.76 -7.56
N VAL A 239 0.99 7.93 -7.77
CA VAL A 239 0.43 7.67 -9.11
C VAL A 239 -0.71 8.64 -9.37
N ALA A 240 -0.37 9.89 -9.66
CA ALA A 240 -1.36 10.89 -10.03
C ALA A 240 -0.77 11.94 -10.97
N THR A 241 -1.61 12.46 -11.86
CA THR A 241 -1.35 13.63 -12.69
C THR A 241 -2.41 14.69 -12.49
N LEU A 242 -2.01 15.94 -12.70
CA LEU A 242 -2.92 17.09 -12.82
C LEU A 242 -2.54 17.94 -14.03
N PRO A 243 -3.47 18.78 -14.53
CA PRO A 243 -3.11 19.83 -15.47
C PRO A 243 -1.93 20.65 -14.95
N ASP A 244 -0.98 20.97 -15.80
CA ASP A 244 0.25 21.72 -15.45
C ASP A 244 -0.02 23.08 -14.78
N THR A 245 -1.16 23.69 -15.09
CA THR A 245 -1.66 24.93 -14.49
C THR A 245 -2.08 24.77 -13.03
N ALA A 246 -2.51 23.59 -12.60
CA ALA A 246 -2.96 23.32 -11.23
C ALA A 246 -1.78 23.26 -10.25
N LEU A 247 -1.96 23.81 -9.05
CA LEU A 247 -0.96 23.75 -7.98
C LEU A 247 -1.27 22.65 -6.95
N THR A 248 -2.55 22.42 -6.67
CA THR A 248 -3.00 21.51 -5.62
C THR A 248 -4.04 20.53 -6.14
N GLY A 249 -4.32 19.50 -5.35
CA GLY A 249 -5.37 18.52 -5.61
C GLY A 249 -6.79 19.07 -5.56
N SER A 250 -7.03 20.32 -5.13
CA SER A 250 -8.39 20.86 -4.97
C SER A 250 -9.20 20.92 -6.26
N VAL A 251 -8.53 20.85 -7.43
CA VAL A 251 -9.18 20.79 -8.74
C VAL A 251 -9.73 19.41 -9.08
N ILE A 252 -9.24 18.34 -8.44
CA ILE A 252 -9.52 16.93 -8.77
C ILE A 252 -11.02 16.65 -8.91
N PRO A 253 -11.90 17.05 -7.97
CA PRO A 253 -13.32 16.74 -8.07
C PRO A 253 -14.04 17.38 -9.27
N SER A 254 -13.44 18.39 -9.89
CA SER A 254 -13.99 19.18 -10.99
C SER A 254 -13.34 18.87 -12.35
N LEU A 255 -12.31 18.01 -12.38
CA LEU A 255 -11.66 17.64 -13.63
C LEU A 255 -12.64 16.90 -14.56
N PRO A 256 -12.58 17.15 -15.88
CA PRO A 256 -13.47 16.49 -16.83
C PRO A 256 -13.20 14.98 -16.85
N ILE A 257 -14.29 14.20 -16.81
CA ILE A 257 -14.23 12.75 -16.99
C ILE A 257 -14.24 12.42 -18.48
N LEU A 258 -13.23 11.69 -18.92
CA LEU A 258 -13.00 11.38 -20.33
C LEU A 258 -13.71 10.09 -20.75
N GLY A 259 -13.84 9.90 -22.06
CA GLY A 259 -14.39 8.69 -22.65
C GLY A 259 -13.39 7.54 -22.64
N PRO A 260 -13.84 6.30 -22.88
CA PRO A 260 -12.95 5.15 -22.97
C PRO A 260 -11.86 5.37 -24.03
N GLY A 261 -10.60 5.18 -23.64
CA GLY A 261 -9.44 5.35 -24.53
C GLY A 261 -8.99 6.79 -24.78
N GLU A 262 -9.72 7.80 -24.28
CA GLU A 262 -9.30 9.19 -24.30
C GLU A 262 -8.23 9.46 -23.24
N TYR A 263 -7.38 10.46 -23.49
CA TYR A 263 -6.32 10.87 -22.58
C TYR A 263 -6.35 12.38 -22.36
N ALA A 264 -6.14 12.80 -21.12
CA ALA A 264 -5.92 14.22 -20.82
C ALA A 264 -4.56 14.65 -21.36
N GLU A 265 -4.52 15.83 -21.99
CA GLU A 265 -3.31 16.47 -22.49
C GLU A 265 -2.90 17.62 -21.56
N GLY A 266 -1.63 18.00 -21.56
CA GLY A 266 -1.11 19.07 -20.68
C GLY A 266 -1.03 18.68 -19.20
N GLU A 267 -0.90 17.38 -18.92
CA GLU A 267 -0.82 16.81 -17.59
C GLU A 267 0.63 16.66 -17.13
N ARG A 268 0.86 16.72 -15.82
CA ARG A 268 2.15 16.46 -15.19
C ARG A 268 1.98 15.54 -13.98
N ALA A 269 2.97 14.70 -13.71
CA ALA A 269 3.04 13.99 -12.44
C ALA A 269 3.06 14.99 -11.28
N VAL A 270 2.35 14.67 -10.20
CA VAL A 270 2.24 15.51 -9.02
C VAL A 270 3.09 14.99 -7.87
N SER A 271 3.34 15.87 -6.89
CA SER A 271 4.13 15.60 -5.69
C SER A 271 3.25 15.83 -4.46
N ASP A 272 2.19 15.03 -4.34
CA ASP A 272 1.30 15.00 -3.18
C ASP A 272 2.02 14.30 -2.04
N MET A 273 2.46 15.05 -1.02
CA MET A 273 3.25 14.49 0.08
C MET A 273 2.43 13.55 0.97
N ASP A 274 1.12 13.48 0.71
CA ASP A 274 0.21 12.58 1.40
C ASP A 274 0.37 11.14 0.96
N SER A 275 0.64 10.93 -0.32
CA SER A 275 1.12 9.64 -0.80
C SER A 275 2.39 9.21 -0.06
N ASN A 276 2.64 7.92 0.02
CA ASN A 276 3.93 7.41 0.51
C ASN A 276 5.03 7.44 -0.56
N GLY A 277 4.89 8.29 -1.58
CA GLY A 277 6.01 8.72 -2.41
C GLY A 277 7.00 9.62 -1.66
N TRP A 278 6.56 10.25 -0.57
CA TRP A 278 7.38 11.09 0.30
C TRP A 278 7.30 10.63 1.77
N PRO A 279 8.40 10.74 2.55
CA PRO A 279 9.76 11.09 2.13
C PRO A 279 10.47 9.96 1.36
N GLN A 280 11.22 10.30 0.31
CA GLN A 280 11.84 9.33 -0.60
C GLN A 280 12.81 8.39 0.13
N THR A 281 13.66 8.91 1.03
CA THR A 281 14.57 8.09 1.82
C THR A 281 13.82 7.11 2.74
N GLY A 282 12.74 7.56 3.40
CA GLY A 282 11.90 6.72 4.26
C GLY A 282 11.21 5.61 3.47
N ARG A 283 10.59 5.96 2.34
CA ARG A 283 9.99 5.03 1.37
C ARG A 283 10.99 3.96 0.91
N ASN A 284 12.19 4.37 0.49
CA ASN A 284 13.21 3.44 0.01
C ASN A 284 13.69 2.47 1.09
N ARG A 285 13.76 2.88 2.37
CA ARG A 285 14.08 1.96 3.48
C ARG A 285 13.00 0.89 3.64
N ALA A 286 11.74 1.29 3.65
CA ALA A 286 10.63 0.35 3.77
C ALA A 286 10.60 -0.65 2.61
N LEU A 287 10.76 -0.19 1.37
CA LEU A 287 10.80 -1.07 0.20
C LEU A 287 11.98 -2.05 0.23
N ARG A 288 13.15 -1.65 0.75
CA ARG A 288 14.28 -2.59 0.94
C ARG A 288 13.93 -3.71 1.90
N ALA A 289 13.29 -3.39 3.03
CA ALA A 289 12.86 -4.38 4.01
C ALA A 289 11.80 -5.33 3.42
N MET A 290 10.78 -4.79 2.76
CA MET A 290 9.72 -5.57 2.09
C MET A 290 10.30 -6.52 1.03
N ARG A 291 11.25 -6.03 0.23
CA ARG A 291 11.92 -6.79 -0.83
C ARG A 291 12.64 -8.02 -0.27
N LYS A 292 13.29 -7.93 0.90
CA LYS A 292 13.97 -9.07 1.54
C LYS A 292 13.04 -10.26 1.84
N GLY A 293 11.74 -10.01 1.98
CA GLY A 293 10.71 -11.03 2.20
C GLY A 293 9.91 -11.41 0.96
N PHE A 294 10.29 -10.96 -0.24
CA PHE A 294 9.54 -11.19 -1.48
C PHE A 294 8.06 -10.77 -1.38
N ALA A 295 7.79 -9.70 -0.64
CA ALA A 295 6.44 -9.33 -0.26
C ALA A 295 5.70 -8.58 -1.38
N LEU A 296 4.43 -8.93 -1.57
CA LEU A 296 3.46 -8.10 -2.30
C LEU A 296 2.95 -6.99 -1.38
N HIS A 297 2.59 -5.83 -1.91
CA HIS A 297 1.95 -4.75 -1.16
C HIS A 297 0.47 -4.54 -1.55
N LEU A 298 -0.44 -4.48 -0.58
CA LEU A 298 -1.83 -4.08 -0.76
C LEU A 298 -2.09 -2.78 0.01
N ALA A 299 -2.67 -1.78 -0.65
CA ALA A 299 -2.91 -0.45 -0.08
C ALA A 299 -4.18 0.21 -0.64
N GLY A 300 -4.58 1.37 -0.09
CA GLY A 300 -5.70 2.20 -0.52
C GLY A 300 -5.34 3.70 -0.64
N ASP A 301 -6.18 4.57 -0.08
CA ASP A 301 -6.06 6.05 0.02
C ASP A 301 -6.05 6.84 -1.31
N GLN A 302 -5.27 6.41 -2.29
CA GLN A 302 -5.01 7.20 -3.50
C GLN A 302 -6.27 7.37 -4.37
N HIS A 303 -7.35 6.65 -4.11
CA HIS A 303 -8.61 6.71 -4.86
C HIS A 303 -8.43 6.45 -6.36
N LEU A 304 -7.33 5.79 -6.72
CA LEU A 304 -7.00 5.40 -8.08
C LEU A 304 -6.46 3.99 -8.02
N GLY A 305 -7.32 3.03 -8.37
CA GLY A 305 -6.93 1.64 -8.50
C GLY A 305 -5.70 1.56 -9.40
N SER A 306 -4.63 0.94 -8.91
CA SER A 306 -3.39 0.84 -9.67
C SER A 306 -2.60 -0.41 -9.28
N THR A 307 -2.02 -1.04 -10.29
CA THR A 307 -0.98 -2.07 -10.07
C THR A 307 0.33 -1.51 -10.58
N VAL A 308 1.29 -1.42 -9.67
CA VAL A 308 2.62 -0.91 -9.95
C VAL A 308 3.69 -1.88 -9.47
N ARG A 309 4.88 -1.75 -10.03
CA ARG A 309 6.09 -2.33 -9.49
C ARG A 309 7.01 -1.21 -9.03
N TYR A 310 7.49 -1.32 -7.80
CA TYR A 310 8.38 -0.32 -7.24
C TYR A 310 9.81 -0.46 -7.80
N GLY A 311 10.48 0.69 -7.93
CA GLY A 311 11.92 0.77 -8.12
C GLY A 311 12.58 1.59 -7.01
N ILE A 312 13.74 1.15 -6.54
CA ILE A 312 14.60 1.81 -5.57
C ILE A 312 15.83 2.36 -6.30
N ASP A 313 16.69 1.47 -6.82
CA ASP A 313 17.92 1.84 -7.51
C ASP A 313 17.65 1.90 -9.02
N ALA A 314 16.92 0.92 -9.56
CA ALA A 314 16.44 0.85 -10.95
C ALA A 314 14.91 0.66 -11.01
N TRP A 315 14.31 0.81 -12.20
CA TRP A 315 12.90 0.45 -12.40
C TRP A 315 12.71 -1.06 -12.19
N GLY A 316 11.64 -1.42 -11.49
CA GLY A 316 11.25 -2.81 -11.27
C GLY A 316 12.22 -3.64 -10.43
N ASP A 317 13.07 -3.03 -9.61
CA ASP A 317 13.99 -3.76 -8.73
C ASP A 317 13.43 -4.01 -7.31
N ALA A 318 12.13 -3.78 -7.09
CA ALA A 318 11.43 -4.06 -5.84
C ALA A 318 10.01 -4.62 -6.07
N GLY A 319 9.26 -4.79 -4.96
CA GLY A 319 7.98 -5.49 -4.91
C GLY A 319 6.87 -4.87 -5.78
N TYR A 320 5.87 -5.69 -6.07
CA TYR A 320 4.63 -5.26 -6.72
C TYR A 320 3.63 -4.75 -5.68
N ALA A 321 2.74 -3.87 -6.11
CA ALA A 321 1.66 -3.36 -5.31
C ALA A 321 0.33 -3.33 -6.04
N LEU A 322 -0.75 -3.57 -5.32
CA LEU A 322 -2.12 -3.22 -5.71
C LEU A 322 -2.62 -2.13 -4.76
N CYS A 323 -2.79 -0.92 -5.28
CA CYS A 323 -3.63 0.10 -4.65
C CYS A 323 -5.07 -0.16 -5.10
N VAL A 324 -5.99 -0.39 -4.17
CA VAL A 324 -7.39 -0.64 -4.50
C VAL A 324 -8.11 0.69 -4.82
N PRO A 325 -9.13 0.67 -5.69
CA PRO A 325 -10.00 1.84 -5.88
C PRO A 325 -10.85 2.09 -4.62
N SER A 326 -11.37 3.31 -4.49
CA SER A 326 -12.33 3.64 -3.43
C SER A 326 -13.70 3.01 -3.73
N VAL A 327 -14.39 2.51 -2.70
CA VAL A 327 -15.78 2.00 -2.77
C VAL A 327 -16.73 3.03 -3.40
N ALA A 328 -16.50 4.30 -3.07
CA ALA A 328 -17.24 5.45 -3.54
C ALA A 328 -16.28 6.64 -3.74
N ASN A 329 -15.92 6.91 -5.00
CA ASN A 329 -14.80 7.80 -5.27
C ASN A 329 -15.19 9.28 -5.32
N PHE A 330 -14.95 10.00 -4.22
CA PHE A 330 -15.15 11.46 -4.16
C PHE A 330 -13.98 12.26 -4.73
N TRP A 331 -12.80 11.67 -4.79
CA TRP A 331 -11.56 12.31 -5.21
C TRP A 331 -10.95 11.56 -6.40
N PRO A 332 -11.56 11.66 -7.60
CA PRO A 332 -11.19 10.85 -8.76
C PRO A 332 -9.83 11.27 -9.34
N ARG A 333 -8.75 10.90 -8.67
CA ARG A 333 -7.38 11.04 -9.16
C ARG A 333 -7.26 10.32 -10.50
N ARG A 334 -6.36 10.80 -11.36
CA ARG A 334 -6.10 10.24 -12.69
C ARG A 334 -4.61 10.15 -12.96
N TRP A 335 -4.22 9.26 -13.86
CA TRP A 335 -2.85 9.08 -14.32
C TRP A 335 -2.82 9.15 -15.85
N TYR A 336 -2.48 10.33 -16.34
CA TYR A 336 -2.31 10.62 -17.76
C TYR A 336 -0.94 11.26 -17.99
N PRO A 337 0.16 10.50 -17.88
CA PRO A 337 1.51 11.06 -18.06
C PRO A 337 1.65 11.65 -19.47
N ALA A 338 2.37 12.78 -19.55
CA ALA A 338 2.57 13.51 -20.80
C ALA A 338 3.30 12.71 -21.89
N VAL A 339 4.16 11.77 -21.47
CA VAL A 339 4.92 10.90 -22.36
C VAL A 339 4.58 9.44 -22.08
N PRO A 340 4.59 8.56 -23.10
CA PRO A 340 4.50 7.13 -22.88
C PRO A 340 5.63 6.61 -21.98
N GLY A 341 5.34 5.60 -21.15
CA GLY A 341 6.31 5.01 -20.25
C GLY A 341 7.39 4.24 -20.99
N GLY A 342 8.59 4.18 -20.38
CA GLY A 342 9.69 3.34 -20.87
C GLY A 342 9.36 1.85 -20.74
N ASN A 343 10.06 0.98 -21.47
CA ASN A 343 9.94 -0.49 -21.37
C ASN A 343 8.49 -1.02 -21.37
N ARG A 344 7.59 -0.28 -22.02
CA ARG A 344 6.20 -0.64 -22.18
C ARG A 344 6.06 -1.76 -23.22
N GLU A 345 5.20 -2.73 -22.95
CA GLU A 345 4.82 -3.75 -23.93
C GLU A 345 4.27 -3.12 -25.22
N PRO A 346 4.63 -3.65 -26.41
CA PRO A 346 4.09 -3.16 -27.68
C PRO A 346 2.55 -3.17 -27.68
N GLY A 347 1.94 -2.02 -27.96
CA GLY A 347 0.49 -1.85 -28.00
C GLY A 347 -0.20 -1.65 -26.65
N ALA A 348 0.51 -1.73 -25.51
CA ALA A 348 -0.08 -1.43 -24.21
C ALA A 348 -0.47 0.06 -24.07
N PRO A 349 -1.37 0.44 -23.13
CA PRO A 349 -1.81 1.82 -22.95
C PRO A 349 -0.66 2.80 -22.67
N ARG A 350 -0.74 4.06 -23.10
CA ARG A 350 0.38 5.04 -22.92
C ARG A 350 0.63 5.46 -21.49
N TYR A 351 -0.21 5.06 -20.55
CA TYR A 351 -0.03 5.27 -19.13
C TYR A 351 0.74 4.12 -18.43
N THR A 352 1.09 3.05 -19.17
CA THR A 352 1.84 1.89 -18.67
C THR A 352 3.32 1.95 -19.05
N GLY A 353 4.16 1.23 -18.30
CA GLY A 353 5.61 1.22 -18.43
C GLY A 353 6.31 1.97 -17.30
N ASP A 354 7.58 2.28 -17.52
CA ASP A 354 8.47 2.93 -16.57
C ASP A 354 8.30 4.45 -16.54
N TYR A 355 8.14 4.97 -15.33
CA TYR A 355 8.01 6.39 -15.02
C TYR A 355 8.80 6.78 -13.78
N GLU A 356 8.99 8.08 -13.62
CA GLU A 356 9.23 8.68 -12.32
C GLU A 356 7.96 9.37 -11.84
N ASP A 357 7.58 9.19 -10.59
CA ASP A 357 6.52 10.00 -9.99
C ASP A 357 7.01 11.45 -9.77
N GLY A 358 6.14 12.32 -9.21
CA GLY A 358 6.51 13.72 -8.96
C GLY A 358 7.59 13.91 -7.89
N PHE A 359 8.02 12.87 -7.18
CA PHE A 359 9.15 12.88 -6.24
C PHE A 359 10.43 12.29 -6.83
N GLY A 360 10.38 11.82 -8.08
CA GLY A 360 11.51 11.16 -8.74
C GLY A 360 11.63 9.68 -8.39
N ASN A 361 10.63 9.10 -7.72
CA ASN A 361 10.65 7.67 -7.41
C ASN A 361 10.41 6.87 -8.70
N LYS A 362 11.21 5.84 -8.90
CA LYS A 362 11.04 4.90 -10.02
C LYS A 362 9.82 4.02 -9.78
N ILE A 363 8.91 4.00 -10.74
CA ILE A 363 7.72 3.14 -10.75
C ILE A 363 7.52 2.55 -12.15
N THR A 364 7.13 1.30 -12.21
CA THR A 364 6.63 0.68 -13.44
C THR A 364 5.12 0.51 -13.26
N VAL A 365 4.31 1.16 -14.10
CA VAL A 365 2.85 1.12 -14.03
C VAL A 365 2.34 0.00 -14.94
N LEU A 366 1.59 -0.95 -14.38
CA LEU A 366 1.05 -2.11 -15.11
C LEU A 366 -0.42 -1.90 -15.49
N ALA A 367 -1.21 -1.34 -14.58
CA ALA A 367 -2.63 -1.06 -14.80
C ALA A 367 -3.10 0.10 -13.91
N VAL A 368 -4.05 0.88 -14.41
CA VAL A 368 -4.66 2.02 -13.70
C VAL A 368 -6.14 2.13 -14.05
N SER A 369 -7.01 2.30 -13.04
CA SER A 369 -8.45 2.50 -13.21
C SER A 369 -8.76 3.99 -13.37
N ASN A 370 -8.30 4.60 -14.46
CA ASN A 370 -8.57 6.00 -14.73
C ASN A 370 -10.09 6.28 -14.79
N PRO A 371 -10.59 7.37 -14.16
CA PRO A 371 -11.99 7.78 -14.26
C PRO A 371 -12.44 7.90 -15.72
N THR A 372 -13.58 7.32 -16.05
CA THR A 372 -14.07 7.25 -17.43
C THR A 372 -15.59 7.23 -17.49
N ARG A 373 -16.18 7.79 -18.54
CA ARG A 373 -17.63 7.74 -18.80
C ARG A 373 -18.08 6.30 -18.98
N SER A 374 -18.68 5.73 -17.94
CA SER A 374 -19.04 4.32 -17.82
C SER A 374 -20.35 3.96 -18.52
N GLY A 375 -21.21 4.94 -18.75
CA GLY A 375 -22.58 4.73 -19.24
C GLY A 375 -23.53 4.12 -18.19
N LYS A 376 -23.14 4.10 -16.91
CA LYS A 376 -23.96 3.64 -15.78
C LYS A 376 -24.47 4.83 -14.97
N GLU A 377 -25.67 4.71 -14.41
CA GLU A 377 -26.28 5.75 -13.58
C GLU A 377 -26.30 5.36 -12.10
N PRO A 378 -26.07 6.31 -11.16
CA PRO A 378 -25.79 7.72 -11.41
C PRO A 378 -24.33 7.93 -11.88
N ALA A 379 -24.14 8.70 -12.96
CA ALA A 379 -22.80 8.97 -13.51
C ALA A 379 -21.80 9.48 -12.46
N ARG A 380 -22.27 10.29 -11.49
CA ARG A 380 -21.43 10.83 -10.39
C ARG A 380 -20.77 9.73 -9.55
N LEU A 381 -21.43 8.58 -9.42
CA LEU A 381 -20.88 7.42 -8.76
C LEU A 381 -19.99 6.64 -9.73
N HIS A 382 -20.54 6.19 -10.86
CA HIS A 382 -19.90 5.18 -11.70
C HIS A 382 -18.75 5.72 -12.58
N ASP A 383 -18.78 6.99 -12.97
CA ASP A 383 -17.76 7.54 -13.87
C ASP A 383 -16.43 7.89 -13.17
N ARG A 384 -16.43 7.86 -11.83
CA ARG A 384 -15.29 8.21 -10.98
C ARG A 384 -14.40 7.01 -10.64
N ALA A 385 -14.51 5.92 -11.40
CA ALA A 385 -13.79 4.66 -11.18
C ALA A 385 -13.87 4.07 -9.74
N PRO A 386 -15.06 4.01 -9.11
CA PRO A 386 -15.20 3.34 -7.82
C PRO A 386 -15.18 1.82 -7.94
N GLY A 387 -14.78 1.12 -6.89
CA GLY A 387 -14.68 -0.34 -6.94
C GLY A 387 -14.09 -0.99 -5.70
N TYR A 388 -13.51 -2.17 -5.94
CA TYR A 388 -12.77 -2.95 -4.95
C TYR A 388 -11.59 -3.69 -5.61
N GLY A 389 -10.69 -4.25 -4.81
CA GLY A 389 -9.55 -5.05 -5.29
C GLY A 389 -9.67 -6.53 -4.92
N ILE A 390 -9.10 -7.41 -5.73
CA ILE A 390 -8.97 -8.84 -5.46
C ILE A 390 -7.52 -9.27 -5.71
N ALA A 391 -6.90 -9.91 -4.72
CA ALA A 391 -5.60 -10.58 -4.85
C ALA A 391 -5.78 -12.08 -4.58
N ARG A 392 -5.50 -12.92 -5.58
CA ARG A 392 -5.55 -14.38 -5.49
C ARG A 392 -4.15 -14.96 -5.43
N PHE A 393 -3.88 -15.77 -4.43
CA PHE A 393 -2.58 -16.40 -4.22
C PHE A 393 -2.69 -17.91 -4.47
N ASP A 394 -1.98 -18.43 -5.47
CA ASP A 394 -1.94 -19.88 -5.71
C ASP A 394 -0.79 -20.50 -4.92
N ARG A 395 -1.12 -21.31 -3.90
CA ARG A 395 -0.12 -21.96 -3.06
C ARG A 395 0.80 -22.87 -3.84
N ARG A 396 0.29 -23.62 -4.83
CA ARG A 396 1.07 -24.63 -5.55
C ARG A 396 2.03 -23.98 -6.54
N THR A 397 1.58 -22.99 -7.28
CA THR A 397 2.39 -22.34 -8.32
C THR A 397 3.17 -21.13 -7.82
N ARG A 398 2.84 -20.60 -6.62
CA ARG A 398 3.36 -19.34 -6.07
C ARG A 398 3.06 -18.11 -6.93
N SER A 399 2.11 -18.22 -7.86
CA SER A 399 1.66 -17.09 -8.66
C SER A 399 0.61 -16.28 -7.91
N VAL A 400 0.64 -14.96 -8.12
CA VAL A 400 -0.32 -14.01 -7.56
C VAL A 400 -1.05 -13.31 -8.69
N THR A 401 -2.37 -13.25 -8.60
CA THR A 401 -3.24 -12.55 -9.56
C THR A 401 -3.93 -11.40 -8.87
N MET A 402 -3.71 -10.17 -9.35
CA MET A 402 -4.30 -8.95 -8.83
C MET A 402 -5.31 -8.40 -9.83
N ALA A 403 -6.43 -7.85 -9.34
CA ALA A 403 -7.42 -7.19 -10.17
C ALA A 403 -8.12 -6.06 -9.41
N ALA A 404 -8.33 -4.92 -10.07
CA ALA A 404 -9.25 -3.88 -9.62
C ALA A 404 -10.58 -4.03 -10.38
N TRP A 405 -11.68 -4.09 -9.64
CA TRP A 405 -13.02 -4.33 -10.17
C TRP A 405 -13.89 -3.08 -10.07
N PRO A 406 -14.59 -2.68 -11.16
CA PRO A 406 -15.62 -1.65 -11.06
C PRO A 406 -16.71 -2.12 -10.11
N ARG A 407 -17.27 -1.22 -9.30
CA ARG A 407 -18.32 -1.59 -8.33
C ARG A 407 -19.55 -2.26 -8.96
N TRP A 408 -19.86 -1.95 -10.21
CA TRP A 408 -21.02 -2.44 -10.95
C TRP A 408 -20.76 -3.75 -11.71
N ALA A 409 -19.52 -4.24 -11.73
CA ALA A 409 -19.17 -5.43 -12.50
C ALA A 409 -19.54 -6.68 -11.71
N ASP A 410 -20.40 -7.52 -12.27
CA ASP A 410 -20.68 -8.85 -11.74
C ASP A 410 -19.52 -9.79 -12.12
N PRO A 411 -18.75 -10.32 -11.16
CA PRO A 411 -17.57 -11.12 -11.47
C PRO A 411 -17.85 -12.45 -12.17
N ALA A 412 -19.11 -12.90 -12.24
CA ALA A 412 -19.49 -14.07 -13.04
C ALA A 412 -19.58 -13.76 -14.54
N HIS A 413 -19.79 -12.50 -14.93
CA HIS A 413 -20.14 -12.13 -16.31
C HIS A 413 -19.30 -10.98 -16.87
N ASP A 414 -18.86 -10.06 -16.02
CA ASP A 414 -18.15 -8.84 -16.37
C ASP A 414 -16.64 -8.97 -16.10
N PRO A 415 -15.80 -8.22 -16.84
CA PRO A 415 -14.37 -8.15 -16.56
C PRO A 415 -14.04 -7.14 -15.45
N PRO A 416 -12.83 -7.22 -14.86
CA PRO A 416 -12.28 -6.13 -14.06
C PRO A 416 -12.01 -4.88 -14.95
N TYR A 417 -11.51 -3.80 -14.34
CA TYR A 417 -11.05 -2.64 -15.10
C TYR A 417 -10.00 -3.04 -16.15
N ALA A 418 -9.93 -2.28 -17.25
CA ALA A 418 -8.97 -2.54 -18.32
C ALA A 418 -7.53 -2.56 -17.81
N GLY A 419 -6.74 -3.54 -18.25
CA GLY A 419 -5.37 -3.79 -17.78
C GLY A 419 -5.27 -4.85 -16.68
N TRP A 420 -6.39 -5.24 -16.07
CA TRP A 420 -6.47 -6.36 -15.15
C TRP A 420 -7.13 -7.58 -15.79
N PRO A 421 -6.87 -8.81 -15.28
CA PRO A 421 -5.97 -9.12 -14.16
C PRO A 421 -4.48 -9.00 -14.50
N VAL A 422 -3.66 -8.66 -13.51
CA VAL A 422 -2.20 -8.68 -13.57
C VAL A 422 -1.69 -9.89 -12.82
N ARG A 423 -0.84 -10.71 -13.46
CA ARG A 423 -0.26 -11.91 -12.86
C ARG A 423 1.25 -11.78 -12.70
N VAL A 424 1.75 -12.14 -11.53
CA VAL A 424 3.19 -12.15 -11.19
C VAL A 424 3.52 -13.41 -10.40
N ASP A 425 4.79 -13.79 -10.35
CA ASP A 425 5.27 -14.87 -9.48
C ASP A 425 5.86 -14.29 -8.18
N GLN A 426 5.81 -15.07 -7.10
CA GLN A 426 6.34 -14.67 -5.79
C GLN A 426 7.76 -14.08 -5.87
N VAL A 427 8.63 -14.72 -6.65
CA VAL A 427 10.04 -14.33 -6.78
C VAL A 427 10.23 -12.99 -7.51
N ASP A 428 9.25 -12.54 -8.29
CA ASP A 428 9.29 -11.28 -9.00
C ASP A 428 9.26 -10.08 -8.04
N ASN A 429 8.74 -10.26 -6.82
CA ASN A 429 8.75 -9.23 -5.78
C ASN A 429 10.16 -8.88 -5.25
N TYR A 430 11.18 -9.64 -5.65
CA TYR A 430 12.57 -9.27 -5.40
C TYR A 430 13.22 -8.59 -6.60
N ALA A 431 13.20 -9.29 -7.75
CA ALA A 431 13.93 -9.15 -9.03
C ALA A 431 14.94 -8.00 -9.29
N ARG A 432 15.66 -7.55 -8.26
CA ARG A 432 16.93 -6.84 -8.41
C ARG A 432 17.90 -7.70 -9.22
N GLY A 433 18.58 -7.10 -10.18
CA GLY A 433 19.57 -7.80 -11.01
C GLY A 433 20.72 -8.36 -10.15
N ALA A 434 20.91 -9.69 -10.22
CA ALA A 434 21.98 -10.37 -9.48
C ALA A 434 23.36 -10.03 -10.07
N SER A 435 24.35 -9.79 -9.21
CA SER A 435 25.76 -9.62 -9.63
C SER A 435 26.51 -10.96 -9.71
N GLY A 436 25.94 -12.01 -9.13
CA GLY A 436 26.48 -13.36 -9.13
C GLY A 436 25.51 -14.34 -8.46
N TYR A 437 25.91 -15.61 -8.42
CA TYR A 437 25.10 -16.68 -7.86
C TYR A 437 25.94 -17.54 -6.92
N LEU A 438 25.36 -18.02 -5.83
CA LEU A 438 25.97 -19.04 -4.97
C LEU A 438 25.72 -20.43 -5.55
N PRO A 439 26.41 -21.49 -5.05
CA PRO A 439 26.14 -22.86 -5.47
C PRO A 439 24.65 -23.20 -5.39
N THR A 440 24.16 -23.92 -6.39
CA THR A 440 22.77 -24.38 -6.43
C THR A 440 22.54 -25.30 -5.24
N VAL A 441 21.58 -24.96 -4.40
CA VAL A 441 21.26 -25.77 -3.22
C VAL A 441 20.26 -26.84 -3.64
N ARG A 442 20.57 -28.11 -3.32
CA ARG A 442 19.67 -29.25 -3.52
C ARG A 442 19.36 -29.89 -2.17
N VAL A 443 18.10 -29.85 -1.78
CA VAL A 443 17.61 -30.33 -0.49
C VAL A 443 17.02 -31.73 -0.60
N ILE A 444 17.41 -32.61 0.32
CA ILE A 444 16.91 -33.99 0.42
C ILE A 444 16.31 -34.17 1.82
N GLY A 445 15.17 -34.85 1.92
CA GLY A 445 14.52 -35.16 3.21
C GLY A 445 13.68 -34.02 3.82
N LEU A 446 13.52 -32.89 3.13
CA LEU A 446 12.67 -31.78 3.58
C LEU A 446 11.84 -31.21 2.42
N ARG A 447 10.54 -30.96 2.66
CA ARG A 447 9.62 -30.32 1.70
C ARG A 447 9.54 -28.83 1.99
N GLU A 448 9.42 -28.03 0.93
CA GLU A 448 9.31 -26.57 1.00
C GLU A 448 10.28 -25.90 2.00
N PRO A 449 11.60 -26.19 1.91
CA PRO A 449 12.57 -25.63 2.85
C PRO A 449 12.63 -24.11 2.71
N VAL A 450 12.94 -23.42 3.81
CA VAL A 450 13.28 -22.01 3.81
C VAL A 450 14.77 -21.85 3.54
N ILE A 451 15.14 -20.90 2.70
CA ILE A 451 16.50 -20.46 2.49
C ILE A 451 16.67 -19.00 2.95
N GLN A 452 17.74 -18.71 3.65
CA GLN A 452 18.16 -17.36 4.04
C GLN A 452 19.59 -17.12 3.56
N VAL A 453 19.80 -16.01 2.88
CA VAL A 453 21.12 -15.59 2.38
C VAL A 453 21.59 -14.38 3.19
N VAL A 454 22.81 -14.45 3.69
CA VAL A 454 23.43 -13.41 4.52
C VAL A 454 24.73 -12.96 3.85
N ASP A 455 24.89 -11.65 3.68
CA ASP A 455 26.17 -11.04 3.31
C ASP A 455 27.07 -10.97 4.56
N GLU A 456 28.20 -11.68 4.55
CA GLU A 456 29.07 -11.76 5.73
C GLU A 456 29.84 -10.47 6.00
N ALA A 457 30.08 -9.65 4.97
CA ALA A 457 30.80 -8.39 5.14
C ALA A 457 29.91 -7.31 5.73
N ALA A 458 28.65 -7.24 5.30
CA ALA A 458 27.66 -6.33 5.87
C ALA A 458 27.06 -6.86 7.19
N GLY A 459 27.07 -8.18 7.39
CA GLY A 459 26.34 -8.82 8.49
C GLY A 459 24.82 -8.76 8.30
N GLU A 460 24.35 -8.54 7.07
CA GLU A 460 22.95 -8.29 6.76
C GLU A 460 22.31 -9.46 6.01
N ILE A 461 21.02 -9.70 6.30
CA ILE A 461 20.21 -10.62 5.52
C ILE A 461 19.93 -9.98 4.15
N VAL A 462 20.29 -10.71 3.09
CA VAL A 462 20.03 -10.32 1.70
C VAL A 462 18.57 -10.61 1.33
N TYR A 463 18.08 -11.80 1.72
CA TYR A 463 16.66 -12.18 1.71
C TYR A 463 16.43 -13.50 2.46
N THR A 464 15.16 -13.79 2.75
CA THR A 464 14.69 -15.11 3.15
C THR A 464 13.49 -15.51 2.28
N LEU A 465 13.41 -16.78 1.89
CA LEU A 465 12.35 -17.31 1.02
C LEU A 465 12.01 -18.76 1.36
N ARG A 466 10.72 -19.10 1.44
CA ARG A 466 10.28 -20.51 1.41
C ARG A 466 10.21 -21.02 -0.02
N LEU A 467 10.96 -22.06 -0.31
CA LEU A 467 11.05 -22.66 -1.64
C LEU A 467 9.79 -23.49 -1.95
N ALA A 468 9.31 -23.44 -3.19
CA ALA A 468 8.25 -24.33 -3.66
C ALA A 468 8.78 -25.74 -4.02
N GLY A 469 10.08 -25.86 -4.26
CA GLY A 469 10.76 -27.08 -4.67
C GLY A 469 11.98 -27.40 -3.82
N ALA A 470 12.68 -28.48 -4.19
CA ALA A 470 13.88 -28.96 -3.51
C ALA A 470 15.18 -28.29 -3.99
N THR A 471 15.12 -27.48 -5.04
CA THR A 471 16.30 -26.89 -5.67
C THR A 471 16.13 -25.39 -5.81
N PHE A 472 17.18 -24.62 -5.50
CA PHE A 472 17.21 -23.18 -5.70
C PHE A 472 18.65 -22.68 -5.88
N THR A 473 18.86 -21.73 -6.78
CA THR A 473 20.16 -21.11 -7.01
C THR A 473 20.15 -19.70 -6.38
N PRO A 474 20.84 -19.49 -5.25
CA PRO A 474 20.74 -18.22 -4.54
C PRO A 474 21.40 -17.09 -5.33
N MET A 475 20.63 -16.03 -5.59
CA MET A 475 21.11 -14.77 -6.15
C MET A 475 21.84 -13.94 -5.08
N VAL A 476 22.91 -13.26 -5.47
CA VAL A 476 23.68 -12.36 -4.59
C VAL A 476 24.06 -11.06 -5.32
N PHE A 477 24.36 -10.02 -4.53
CA PHE A 477 24.51 -8.64 -5.00
C PHE A 477 25.83 -7.99 -4.56
N ALA A 478 26.70 -8.78 -3.92
CA ALA A 478 28.04 -8.41 -3.53
C ALA A 478 29.01 -9.52 -3.96
N SER A 479 30.29 -9.18 -4.15
CA SER A 479 31.35 -10.14 -4.52
C SER A 479 31.96 -10.87 -3.30
N GLY A 480 31.62 -10.42 -2.08
CA GLY A 480 32.14 -10.95 -0.82
C GLY A 480 31.62 -12.35 -0.48
N PRO A 481 32.12 -12.95 0.61
CA PRO A 481 31.62 -14.22 1.11
C PRO A 481 30.19 -14.07 1.67
N HIS A 482 29.40 -15.13 1.54
CA HIS A 482 28.03 -15.21 2.00
C HIS A 482 27.82 -16.46 2.84
N THR A 483 26.89 -16.37 3.79
CA THR A 483 26.35 -17.53 4.50
C THR A 483 24.97 -17.87 3.94
N VAL A 484 24.76 -19.14 3.60
CA VAL A 484 23.43 -19.68 3.27
C VAL A 484 22.95 -20.50 4.46
N ARG A 485 21.77 -20.14 4.99
CA ARG A 485 21.04 -20.97 5.94
C ARG A 485 19.87 -21.64 5.23
N ILE A 486 19.63 -22.92 5.49
CA ILE A 486 18.54 -23.65 4.86
C ILE A 486 17.93 -24.68 5.81
N GLY A 487 16.63 -24.91 5.67
CA GLY A 487 15.88 -25.89 6.46
C GLY A 487 14.50 -25.40 6.88
N GLU A 488 14.06 -25.75 8.10
CA GLU A 488 12.83 -25.25 8.73
C GLU A 488 13.19 -24.37 9.93
N PRO A 489 13.04 -23.03 9.84
CA PRO A 489 13.40 -22.11 10.92
C PRO A 489 12.57 -22.37 12.18
N GLY A 490 13.16 -22.11 13.35
CA GLY A 490 12.53 -22.42 14.64
C GLY A 490 12.60 -23.90 15.04
N THR A 491 13.24 -24.76 14.23
CA THR A 491 13.44 -26.18 14.54
C THR A 491 14.93 -26.56 14.52
N PRO A 492 15.33 -27.74 15.05
CA PRO A 492 16.70 -28.23 14.91
C PRO A 492 17.14 -28.49 13.46
N ARG A 493 16.20 -28.51 12.50
CA ARG A 493 16.47 -28.70 11.07
C ARG A 493 16.80 -27.37 10.41
N TRP A 494 17.79 -26.64 10.90
CA TRP A 494 18.25 -25.37 10.35
C TRP A 494 19.77 -25.37 10.25
N ARG A 495 20.31 -25.48 9.04
CA ARG A 495 21.76 -25.64 8.79
C ARG A 495 22.33 -24.39 8.14
N ALA A 496 23.59 -24.07 8.45
CA ALA A 496 24.30 -22.91 7.93
C ALA A 496 25.57 -23.33 7.19
N PHE A 497 25.83 -22.69 6.05
CA PHE A 497 26.98 -22.91 5.19
C PHE A 497 27.64 -21.56 4.93
N ALA A 498 28.77 -21.32 5.59
CA ALA A 498 29.50 -20.05 5.55
C ALA A 498 30.56 -20.01 4.45
N HIS A 499 31.04 -18.80 4.17
CA HIS A 499 32.14 -18.49 3.26
C HIS A 499 31.91 -18.93 1.80
N LEU A 500 30.64 -19.04 1.40
CA LEU A 500 30.27 -19.30 0.01
C LEU A 500 30.58 -18.07 -0.82
N ARG A 501 31.19 -18.26 -1.99
CA ARG A 501 31.56 -17.15 -2.88
C ARG A 501 30.67 -17.11 -4.12
N PRO A 502 30.33 -15.92 -4.62
CA PRO A 502 29.61 -15.76 -5.86
C PRO A 502 30.41 -16.33 -7.04
N GLY A 503 29.72 -17.05 -7.91
CA GLY A 503 30.21 -17.58 -9.18
C GLY A 503 29.18 -17.41 -10.29
N VAL A 504 29.35 -18.19 -11.35
CA VAL A 504 28.41 -18.27 -12.48
C VAL A 504 27.22 -19.14 -12.07
N SER A 505 26.02 -18.76 -12.49
CA SER A 505 24.80 -19.54 -12.19
C SER A 505 24.97 -21.00 -12.62
N GLY A 506 24.67 -21.92 -11.70
CA GLY A 506 24.72 -23.37 -11.95
C GLY A 506 26.11 -23.99 -12.03
N SER A 507 27.19 -23.27 -11.68
CA SER A 507 28.56 -23.84 -11.73
C SER A 507 28.80 -24.95 -10.72
N ASP A 508 28.19 -24.85 -9.53
CA ASP A 508 28.40 -25.75 -8.40
C ASP A 508 27.07 -26.13 -7.74
N THR A 509 27.06 -27.27 -7.02
CA THR A 509 25.90 -27.75 -6.27
C THR A 509 26.26 -28.02 -4.81
N LEU A 510 25.45 -27.50 -3.89
CA LEU A 510 25.49 -27.79 -2.46
C LEU A 510 24.35 -28.74 -2.10
N GLU A 511 24.67 -29.99 -1.78
CA GLU A 511 23.69 -30.98 -1.34
C GLU A 511 23.45 -30.88 0.17
N VAL A 512 22.19 -30.76 0.59
CA VAL A 512 21.81 -30.65 2.00
C VAL A 512 20.77 -31.71 2.34
N SER A 513 21.17 -32.73 3.08
CA SER A 513 20.30 -33.82 3.54
C SER A 513 19.79 -33.59 4.95
N PHE A 514 18.48 -33.72 5.16
CA PHE A 514 17.78 -33.65 6.45
C PHE A 514 17.19 -35.00 6.90
N GLU A 515 17.78 -36.11 6.45
CA GLU A 515 17.48 -37.47 6.93
C GLU A 515 17.49 -37.60 8.46
#